data_AF-A0A960GAX4-F1
#
_entry.id   AF-A0A960GAX4-F1
#
_cell.length_a   1.000
_cell.length_b   1.000
_cell.length_c   1.000
_cell.angle_alpha   90.00
_cell.angle_beta   90.00
_cell.angle_gamma   90.00
#
_symmetry.space_group_name_H-M   'P 1'
#
loop_
_entity.id
_entity.type
_entity.pdbx_description
1 polymer ?
#
loop_
_entity_poly.entity_id
_entity_poly.type
_entity_poly.pdbx_seq_one_letter_code
_entity_poly.pdbx_strand_id
1 'polypeptide(L)'
;HRAGLANQPTSVSADDGLALTGAWVTAAVKCAPPDNKPLPAERDECRPFLQRELTLLKGVKVVVCLGGFAYEAACSELGVRPRPKFGHAVEVAAPNGWTLLCSYHPSQQNTFTGRLTEPMLDAVFARAVELAGLAGQAGPATR
;
A
#
# COMPACT_ATOMS: atom_id res chain seq x y z
N HIS A 1 -8.97 9.69 0.05
CA HIS A 1 -9.78 10.87 -0.31
C HIS A 1 -9.20 11.66 -1.48
N ARG A 2 -8.07 12.39 -1.31
CA ARG A 2 -7.53 13.26 -2.39
C ARG A 2 -7.29 12.54 -3.73
N ALA A 3 -6.83 11.29 -3.67
CA ALA A 3 -6.63 10.44 -4.85
C ALA A 3 -7.92 9.75 -5.38
N GLY A 4 -9.09 10.07 -4.83
CA GLY A 4 -10.38 9.44 -5.21
C GLY A 4 -10.60 8.01 -4.69
N LEU A 5 -9.63 7.41 -4.01
CA LEU A 5 -9.69 6.02 -3.53
C LEU A 5 -10.50 5.81 -2.24
N ALA A 6 -10.92 6.89 -1.58
CA ALA A 6 -11.71 6.82 -0.35
C ALA A 6 -12.69 8.00 -0.27
N ASN A 7 -13.87 7.78 0.32
CA ASN A 7 -14.91 8.81 0.45
C ASN A 7 -14.59 9.90 1.49
N GLN A 8 -13.71 9.64 2.46
CA GLN A 8 -13.37 10.60 3.51
C GLN A 8 -11.87 10.56 3.88
N PRO A 9 -11.33 11.63 4.50
CA PRO A 9 -9.89 11.76 4.77
C PRO A 9 -9.42 11.03 6.03
N THR A 10 -10.32 10.66 6.95
CA THR A 10 -9.98 10.10 8.27
C THR A 10 -10.74 8.82 8.56
N SER A 11 -10.12 7.92 9.33
CA SER A 11 -10.80 6.83 10.00
C SER A 11 -10.64 6.95 11.51
N VAL A 12 -11.73 6.83 12.25
CA VAL A 12 -11.79 6.95 13.71
C VAL A 12 -12.36 5.69 14.35
N SER A 13 -13.29 4.99 13.69
CA SER A 13 -13.90 3.76 14.20
C SER A 13 -14.38 2.86 13.06
N ALA A 14 -14.76 1.62 13.36
CA ALA A 14 -15.26 0.68 12.35
C ALA A 14 -16.57 1.15 11.68
N ASP A 15 -17.36 1.98 12.36
CA ASP A 15 -18.68 2.44 11.91
C ASP A 15 -18.65 3.90 11.39
N ASP A 16 -17.47 4.47 11.14
CA ASP A 16 -17.28 5.87 10.76
C ASP A 16 -17.67 6.19 9.30
N GLY A 17 -18.21 5.22 8.57
CA GLY A 17 -18.66 5.37 7.19
C GLY A 17 -17.53 5.42 6.15
N LEU A 18 -16.27 5.15 6.52
CA LEU A 18 -15.18 5.06 5.55
C LEU A 18 -15.45 3.95 4.52
N ALA A 19 -15.46 4.33 3.25
CA ALA A 19 -15.55 3.43 2.12
C ALA A 19 -14.38 3.65 1.16
N LEU A 20 -13.79 2.55 0.69
CA LEU A 20 -12.76 2.55 -0.33
C LEU A 20 -13.35 2.16 -1.69
N THR A 21 -12.93 2.86 -2.74
CA THR A 21 -13.31 2.56 -4.12
C THR A 21 -12.04 2.30 -4.93
N GLY A 22 -11.94 1.11 -5.54
CA GLY A 22 -10.77 0.73 -6.32
C GLY A 22 -9.48 0.55 -5.50
N ALA A 23 -9.60 0.41 -4.17
CA ALA A 23 -8.47 0.23 -3.27
C ALA A 23 -8.77 -0.78 -2.15
N TRP A 24 -7.70 -1.36 -1.62
CA TRP A 24 -7.71 -2.23 -0.44
C TRP A 24 -6.47 -1.91 0.39
N VAL A 25 -6.61 -1.91 1.72
CA VAL A 25 -5.50 -1.65 2.65
C VAL A 25 -5.22 -2.91 3.44
N THR A 26 -3.95 -3.29 3.55
CA THR A 26 -3.51 -4.43 4.34
C THR A 26 -2.08 -4.21 4.88
N ALA A 27 -1.66 -5.08 5.78
CA ALA A 27 -0.33 -5.10 6.37
C ALA A 27 0.28 -6.52 6.29
N ALA A 28 1.62 -6.56 6.24
CA ALA A 28 2.39 -7.81 6.21
C ALA A 28 2.31 -8.58 7.55
N VAL A 29 2.07 -7.88 8.65
CA VAL A 29 1.69 -8.44 9.96
C VAL A 29 0.28 -8.00 10.32
N LYS A 30 -0.51 -8.87 10.96
CA LYS A 30 -1.92 -8.60 11.28
C LYS A 30 -2.17 -8.14 12.71
N CYS A 31 -1.15 -8.25 13.56
CA CYS A 31 -1.16 -7.78 14.94
C CYS A 31 -0.23 -6.56 15.06
N ALA A 32 -0.56 -5.64 15.97
CA ALA A 32 0.30 -4.50 16.29
C ALA A 32 1.56 -5.01 17.01
N PRO A 33 2.76 -4.84 16.44
CA PRO A 33 4.00 -5.28 17.07
C PRO A 33 4.51 -4.23 18.07
N PRO A 34 5.29 -4.62 19.09
CA PRO A 34 5.99 -3.68 19.95
C PRO A 34 6.80 -2.65 19.15
N ASP A 35 6.77 -1.39 19.60
CA ASP A 35 7.46 -0.25 18.98
C ASP A 35 7.19 -0.03 17.48
N ASN A 36 6.11 -0.61 16.94
CA ASN A 36 5.81 -0.64 15.50
C ASN A 36 6.96 -1.25 14.65
N LYS A 37 7.71 -2.20 15.22
CA LYS A 37 8.85 -2.87 14.57
C LYS A 37 8.62 -4.38 14.51
N PRO A 38 7.89 -4.89 13.52
CA PRO A 38 7.68 -6.31 13.38
C PRO A 38 8.99 -7.06 13.10
N LEU A 39 9.12 -8.24 13.70
CA LEU A 39 10.21 -9.17 13.44
C LEU A 39 9.97 -9.95 12.13
N PRO A 40 11.03 -10.42 11.45
CA PRO A 40 10.87 -11.33 10.32
C PRO A 40 10.05 -12.58 10.65
N ALA A 41 10.22 -13.14 11.85
CA ALA A 41 9.43 -14.28 12.30
C ALA A 41 7.92 -13.95 12.39
N GLU A 42 7.55 -12.78 12.90
CA GLU A 42 6.14 -12.37 12.97
C GLU A 42 5.52 -12.17 11.57
N ARG A 43 6.30 -11.65 10.61
CA ARG A 43 5.90 -11.60 9.20
C ARG A 43 5.67 -12.99 8.66
N ASP A 44 6.60 -13.91 8.90
CA ASP A 44 6.55 -15.25 8.35
C ASP A 44 5.36 -16.04 8.92
N GLU A 45 5.05 -15.87 10.20
CA GLU A 45 3.83 -16.41 10.84
C GLU A 45 2.55 -15.76 10.31
N CYS A 46 2.55 -14.45 10.04
CA CYS A 46 1.40 -13.76 9.43
C CYS A 46 1.22 -14.04 7.94
N ARG A 47 2.23 -14.59 7.27
CA ARG A 47 2.29 -14.78 5.81
C ARG A 47 1.07 -15.51 5.23
N PRO A 48 0.54 -16.60 5.84
CA PRO A 48 -0.63 -17.30 5.30
C PRO A 48 -1.87 -16.41 5.19
N PHE A 49 -2.04 -15.42 6.08
CA PHE A 49 -3.16 -14.48 6.00
C PHE A 49 -3.01 -13.52 4.82
N LEU A 50 -1.80 -12.98 4.61
CA LEU A 50 -1.51 -12.14 3.45
C LEU A 50 -1.72 -12.91 2.14
N GLN A 51 -1.28 -14.16 2.04
CA GLN A 51 -1.47 -14.98 0.84
C GLN A 51 -2.94 -15.22 0.51
N ARG A 52 -3.76 -15.49 1.54
CA ARG A 52 -5.21 -15.64 1.36
C ARG A 52 -5.84 -14.35 0.85
N GLU A 53 -5.49 -13.20 1.43
CA GLU A 53 -5.97 -11.89 0.94
C GLU A 53 -5.58 -11.65 -0.52
N LEU A 54 -4.31 -11.82 -0.87
CA LEU A 54 -3.84 -11.64 -2.25
C LEU A 54 -4.55 -12.57 -3.24
N THR A 55 -4.89 -13.78 -2.80
CA THR A 55 -5.67 -14.73 -3.62
C THR A 55 -7.11 -14.25 -3.85
N LEU A 56 -7.73 -13.56 -2.89
CA LEU A 56 -9.10 -13.04 -3.01
C LEU A 56 -9.17 -11.76 -3.86
N LEU A 57 -8.08 -11.00 -3.94
CA LEU A 57 -8.02 -9.74 -4.67
C LEU A 57 -7.78 -9.95 -6.19
N LYS A 58 -8.85 -10.23 -6.93
CA LYS A 58 -8.78 -10.59 -8.36
C LYS A 58 -8.52 -9.43 -9.33
N GLY A 59 -8.80 -8.19 -8.92
CA GLY A 59 -8.70 -7.00 -9.77
C GLY A 59 -7.44 -6.15 -9.55
N VAL A 60 -6.47 -6.65 -8.78
CA VAL A 60 -5.28 -5.87 -8.44
C VAL A 60 -4.37 -5.73 -9.66
N LYS A 61 -3.90 -4.50 -9.88
CA LYS A 61 -2.88 -4.16 -10.88
C LYS A 61 -1.65 -3.53 -10.25
N VAL A 62 -1.81 -2.85 -9.11
CA VAL A 62 -0.75 -2.09 -8.43
C VAL A 62 -0.77 -2.40 -6.94
N VAL A 63 0.41 -2.62 -6.36
CA VAL A 63 0.63 -2.76 -4.92
C VAL A 63 1.50 -1.61 -4.44
N VAL A 64 0.91 -0.68 -3.69
CA VAL A 64 1.66 0.43 -3.08
C VAL A 64 2.35 -0.08 -1.81
N CYS A 65 3.68 -0.15 -1.83
CA CYS A 65 4.50 -0.62 -0.72
C CYS A 65 4.94 0.57 0.16
N LEU A 66 4.33 0.71 1.35
CA LEU A 66 4.67 1.75 2.32
C LEU A 66 5.83 1.30 3.22
N GLY A 67 7.05 1.71 2.87
CA GLY A 67 8.28 1.36 3.58
C GLY A 67 8.94 0.07 3.11
N GLY A 68 10.21 -0.09 3.47
CA GLY A 68 11.04 -1.21 3.04
C GLY A 68 10.54 -2.58 3.52
N PHE A 69 9.90 -2.65 4.69
CA PHE A 69 9.34 -3.89 5.23
C PHE A 69 8.17 -4.41 4.38
N ALA A 70 7.24 -3.53 4.02
CA ALA A 70 6.13 -3.87 3.13
C ALA A 70 6.64 -4.28 1.74
N TYR A 71 7.64 -3.55 1.20
CA TYR A 71 8.27 -3.88 -0.07
C TYR A 71 8.95 -5.25 -0.05
N GLU A 72 9.68 -5.58 1.02
CA GLU A 72 10.30 -6.89 1.20
C GLU A 72 9.26 -8.02 1.18
N ALA A 73 8.18 -7.88 1.95
CA ALA A 73 7.09 -8.84 1.98
C ALA A 73 6.43 -9.00 0.60
N ALA A 74 6.10 -7.88 -0.07
CA ALA A 74 5.48 -7.89 -1.39
C ALA A 74 6.37 -8.56 -2.45
N CYS A 75 7.68 -8.25 -2.49
CA CYS A 75 8.60 -8.93 -3.41
C CYS A 75 8.72 -10.42 -3.13
N SER A 76 8.59 -10.85 -1.88
CA SER A 76 8.60 -12.27 -1.50
C SER A 76 7.33 -12.98 -2.01
N GLU A 77 6.15 -12.42 -1.75
CA GLU A 77 4.89 -13.02 -2.19
C GLU A 77 4.70 -13.00 -3.71
N LEU A 78 5.19 -11.97 -4.38
CA LEU A 78 5.01 -11.79 -5.82
C LEU A 78 6.17 -12.38 -6.65
N GLY A 79 7.17 -13.01 -6.02
CA GLY A 79 8.25 -13.69 -6.74
C GLY A 79 9.25 -12.74 -7.43
N VAL A 80 9.38 -11.50 -6.97
CA VAL A 80 10.32 -10.52 -7.55
C VAL A 80 11.76 -10.87 -7.12
N ARG A 81 12.56 -11.36 -8.09
CA ARG A 81 13.96 -11.77 -7.90
C ARG A 81 14.83 -11.45 -9.14
N PRO A 82 16.06 -10.92 -8.98
CA PRO A 82 16.60 -10.36 -7.73
C PRO A 82 15.76 -9.15 -7.29
N ARG A 83 15.62 -8.95 -5.98
CA ARG A 83 14.81 -7.84 -5.45
C ARG A 83 15.53 -6.50 -5.70
N PRO A 84 14.95 -5.54 -6.46
CA PRO A 84 15.56 -4.23 -6.64
C PRO A 84 15.70 -3.47 -5.32
N LYS A 85 16.62 -2.49 -5.26
CA LYS A 85 16.78 -1.65 -4.07
C LYS A 85 15.52 -0.83 -3.82
N PHE A 86 15.06 -0.82 -2.57
CA PHE A 86 13.94 0.03 -2.16
C PHE A 86 14.29 1.52 -2.27
N GLY A 87 13.34 2.32 -2.73
CA GLY A 87 13.40 3.78 -2.77
C GLY A 87 12.01 4.37 -2.93
N HIS A 88 11.82 5.63 -2.54
CA HIS A 88 10.56 6.32 -2.80
C HIS A 88 10.33 6.48 -4.30
N ALA A 89 9.08 6.30 -4.74
CA ALA A 89 8.63 6.29 -6.14
C ALA A 89 9.29 5.23 -7.05
N VAL A 90 9.95 4.21 -6.47
CA VAL A 90 10.47 3.09 -7.26
C VAL A 90 9.31 2.20 -7.71
N GLU A 91 9.23 1.97 -9.03
CA GLU A 91 8.31 1.04 -9.67
C GLU A 91 9.03 -0.27 -10.03
N VAL A 92 8.42 -1.41 -9.72
CA VAL A 92 8.97 -2.73 -10.03
C VAL A 92 7.87 -3.61 -10.61
N ALA A 93 8.10 -4.16 -11.80
CA ALA A 93 7.21 -5.14 -12.39
C ALA A 93 7.33 -6.49 -11.67
N ALA A 94 6.19 -7.07 -11.29
CA ALA A 94 6.11 -8.43 -10.79
C ALA A 94 5.85 -9.43 -11.92
N PRO A 95 6.32 -10.70 -11.79
CA PRO A 95 6.05 -11.77 -12.74
C PRO A 95 4.58 -12.00 -13.09
N ASN A 96 3.65 -11.70 -12.17
CA ASN A 96 2.21 -11.86 -12.38
C ASN A 96 1.55 -10.68 -13.11
N GLY A 97 2.35 -9.73 -13.63
CA GLY A 97 1.86 -8.55 -14.35
C GLY A 97 1.45 -7.39 -13.44
N TRP A 98 1.59 -7.51 -12.12
CA TRP A 98 1.34 -6.40 -11.19
C TRP A 98 2.54 -5.45 -11.13
N THR A 99 2.30 -4.20 -10.74
CA THR A 99 3.35 -3.23 -10.43
C THR A 99 3.45 -3.01 -8.92
N LEU A 100 4.63 -3.20 -8.34
CA LEU A 100 4.94 -2.71 -7.00
C LEU A 100 5.39 -1.25 -7.12
N LEU A 101 4.72 -0.34 -6.43
CA LEU A 101 5.09 1.06 -6.36
C LEU A 101 5.48 1.41 -4.92
N CYS A 102 6.71 1.89 -4.74
CA CYS A 102 7.28 2.11 -3.42
C CYS A 102 7.04 3.54 -2.92
N SER A 103 6.81 3.69 -1.62
CA SER A 103 6.90 4.97 -0.92
C SER A 103 7.61 4.78 0.41
N TYR A 104 8.25 5.83 0.92
CA TYR A 104 8.58 5.86 2.34
C TYR A 104 7.30 5.70 3.17
N HIS A 105 7.42 5.02 4.32
CA HIS A 105 6.27 4.84 5.19
C HIS A 105 5.83 6.20 5.75
N PRO A 106 4.52 6.51 5.81
CA PRO A 106 4.02 7.76 6.39
C PRO A 106 4.04 7.72 7.93
N SER A 107 5.16 7.33 8.53
CA SER A 107 5.38 7.40 9.98
C SER A 107 5.71 8.83 10.40
N GLN A 108 5.43 9.18 11.66
CA GLN A 108 5.80 10.47 12.25
C GLN A 108 7.29 10.80 12.04
N GLN A 109 8.17 9.80 12.16
CA GLN A 109 9.60 9.98 11.92
C GLN A 109 9.88 10.50 10.51
N ASN A 110 9.23 9.95 9.47
CA ASN A 110 9.47 10.37 8.09
C ASN A 110 8.77 11.69 7.75
N THR A 111 7.57 11.93 8.29
CA THR A 111 6.81 13.15 8.00
C THR A 111 7.35 14.36 8.74
N PHE A 112 7.72 14.24 10.02
CA PHE A 112 8.23 15.37 10.81
C PHE A 112 9.65 15.79 10.41
N THR A 113 10.46 14.86 9.88
CA THR A 113 11.81 15.17 9.38
C THR A 113 11.82 15.65 7.92
N GLY A 114 10.66 15.69 7.25
CA GLY A 114 10.56 16.06 5.83
C GLY A 114 11.10 15.00 4.87
N ARG A 115 11.50 13.82 5.35
CA ARG A 115 11.91 12.69 4.50
C ARG A 115 10.77 12.22 3.58
N LEU A 116 9.53 12.38 4.02
CA LEU A 116 8.34 12.22 3.21
C LEU A 116 7.42 13.42 3.44
N THR A 117 7.06 14.11 2.37
CA THR A 117 6.09 15.21 2.41
C THR A 117 4.73 14.77 1.86
N GLU A 118 3.67 15.52 2.18
CA GLU A 118 2.34 15.24 1.62
C GLU A 118 2.31 15.25 0.08
N PRO A 119 2.91 16.23 -0.63
CA PRO A 119 2.95 16.21 -2.10
C PRO A 119 3.65 14.98 -2.68
N MET A 120 4.70 14.48 -2.01
CA MET A 120 5.39 13.25 -2.43
C MET A 120 4.47 12.02 -2.30
N LEU A 121 3.74 11.92 -1.18
CA LEU A 121 2.79 10.82 -1.00
C LEU A 121 1.62 10.91 -1.97
N ASP A 122 1.09 12.12 -2.20
CA ASP A 122 0.03 12.37 -3.18
C ASP A 122 0.47 11.96 -4.59
N ALA A 123 1.71 12.27 -4.98
CA ALA A 123 2.27 11.86 -6.27
C ALA A 123 2.34 10.34 -6.42
N VAL A 124 2.70 9.59 -5.37
CA VAL A 124 2.69 8.12 -5.37
C VAL A 124 1.27 7.58 -5.61
N PHE A 125 0.27 8.09 -4.90
CA PHE A 125 -1.10 7.62 -5.09
C PHE A 125 -1.70 8.04 -6.43
N ALA A 126 -1.38 9.23 -6.93
CA ALA A 126 -1.77 9.66 -8.28
C ALA A 126 -1.18 8.71 -9.34
N ARG A 127 0.09 8.35 -9.20
CA ARG A 127 0.75 7.38 -10.08
C ARG A 127 0.14 5.98 -9.97
N ALA A 128 -0.23 5.54 -8.76
CA ALA A 128 -0.92 4.27 -8.57
C ALA A 128 -2.28 4.22 -9.30
N VAL A 129 -3.05 5.30 -9.25
CA VAL A 129 -4.34 5.45 -9.95
C VAL A 129 -4.17 5.36 -11.46
N GLU A 130 -3.14 6.02 -12.00
CA GLU A 130 -2.79 5.97 -13.43
C GLU A 130 -2.42 4.53 -13.85
N LEU A 131 -1.49 3.90 -13.14
CA LEU A 131 -1.04 2.53 -13.41
C LEU A 131 -2.18 1.50 -13.30
N ALA A 132 -3.14 1.73 -12.40
CA ALA A 132 -4.30 0.86 -12.25
C ALA A 132 -5.38 1.10 -13.34
N GLY A 133 -5.26 2.15 -14.15
CA GLY A 133 -6.29 2.56 -15.11
C GLY A 133 -7.58 2.99 -14.42
N LEU A 134 -7.48 3.57 -13.22
CA LEU A 134 -8.61 4.10 -12.44
C LEU A 134 -8.84 5.59 -12.70
N ALA A 135 -7.98 6.23 -13.51
CA ALA A 135 -8.16 7.60 -13.97
C ALA A 135 -9.51 7.74 -14.70
N GLY A 136 -10.43 8.54 -14.14
CA GLY A 136 -11.79 8.73 -14.67
C GLY A 136 -12.92 7.98 -13.93
N GLN A 137 -12.60 7.10 -12.97
CA GLN A 137 -13.61 6.47 -12.10
C GLN A 137 -13.99 7.31 -10.87
N ALA A 138 -13.40 8.50 -10.73
CA ALA A 138 -13.80 9.51 -9.76
C ALA A 138 -15.11 10.18 -10.21
N GLY A 139 -16.21 9.41 -10.24
CA GLY A 139 -17.56 9.96 -10.24
C GLY A 139 -17.87 10.62 -8.89
N PRO A 140 -18.79 11.61 -8.84
CA PRO A 140 -19.04 12.36 -7.62
C PRO A 140 -19.51 11.42 -6.52
N ALA A 141 -18.97 11.57 -5.32
CA ALA A 141 -19.56 10.99 -4.12
C ALA A 141 -21.02 11.48 -4.05
N THR A 142 -21.96 10.62 -4.42
CA THR A 142 -23.38 10.89 -4.25
C THR A 142 -23.70 10.92 -2.76
N ARG A 143 -24.48 11.95 -2.41
CA ARG A 143 -24.88 12.40 -1.07
C ARG A 143 -25.55 11.34 -0.23
#